data_AF-F7PQ38-F1
#
_entry.id   AF-F7PQ38-F1
#
_cell.length_a   1.000
_cell.length_b   1.000
_cell.length_c   1.000
_cell.angle_alpha   90.00
_cell.angle_beta   90.00
_cell.angle_gamma   90.00
#
_symmetry.space_group_name_H-M   'P 1'
#
loop_
_entity.id
_entity.type
_entity.pdbx_description
1 polymer ?
#
loop_
_entity_poly.entity_id
_entity_poly.type
_entity_poly.pdbx_seq_one_letter_code
_entity_poly.pdbx_strand_id
1 'polypeptide(L)'
;MVTDILLAPPLAFALFVLISFTIDRVGNTIASDRADAGEAFRTAWASGEEPPESQGRPRYRLYHVGIGFTIIHVAVLLVATIPIDANGAILGVPLLAVVGLALFAIVDAGRPQPGR
;
A
#
# COMPACT_ATOMS: atom_id res chain seq x y z
N MET A 1 14.54 -26.74 12.14
CA MET A 1 13.48 -27.64 11.61
C MET A 1 12.08 -27.12 11.86
N VAL A 2 11.59 -27.03 13.11
CA VAL A 2 10.22 -26.54 13.37
C VAL A 2 10.03 -25.07 12.95
N THR A 3 11.04 -24.24 13.18
CA THR A 3 11.09 -22.84 12.74
C THR A 3 11.04 -22.70 11.23
N ASP A 4 11.72 -23.58 10.49
CA ASP A 4 11.81 -23.51 9.02
C ASP A 4 10.47 -23.88 8.36
N ILE A 5 9.73 -24.81 8.99
CA ILE A 5 8.38 -25.18 8.57
C ILE A 5 7.41 -24.04 8.86
N LEU A 6 7.46 -23.44 10.05
CA LEU A 6 6.57 -22.33 10.44
C LEU A 6 6.80 -21.08 9.58
N LEU A 7 8.05 -20.84 9.16
CA LEU A 7 8.44 -19.73 8.28
C LEU A 7 8.23 -20.03 6.79
N ALA A 8 7.77 -21.23 6.42
CA ALA A 8 7.39 -21.51 5.04
C ALA A 8 6.27 -20.55 4.61
N PRO A 9 6.38 -19.84 3.47
CA PRO A 9 5.47 -18.74 3.13
C PRO A 9 3.97 -19.09 3.21
N PRO A 10 3.49 -20.27 2.74
CA PRO A 10 2.08 -20.63 2.87
C PRO A 10 1.63 -20.83 4.32
N LEU A 11 2.48 -21.42 5.16
CA LEU A 11 2.13 -21.69 6.56
C LEU A 11 2.18 -20.42 7.39
N ALA A 12 3.19 -19.57 7.18
CA ALA A 12 3.26 -18.24 7.78
C ALA A 12 2.03 -17.40 7.42
N PHE A 13 1.62 -17.40 6.13
CA PHE A 13 0.41 -16.71 5.69
C PHE A 13 -0.86 -17.24 6.39
N ALA A 14 -1.04 -18.57 6.43
CA ALA A 14 -2.18 -19.19 7.10
C ALA A 14 -2.22 -18.84 8.60
N LEU A 15 -1.06 -18.82 9.26
CA LEU A 15 -0.94 -18.41 10.66
C LEU A 15 -1.36 -16.95 10.86
N PHE A 16 -0.90 -16.03 10.02
CA PHE A 16 -1.30 -14.63 10.11
C PHE A 16 -2.80 -14.43 9.86
N VAL A 17 -3.38 -15.16 8.90
CA VAL A 17 -4.84 -15.15 8.67
C VAL A 17 -5.58 -15.65 9.91
N LEU A 18 -5.12 -16.75 10.52
CA LEU A 18 -5.71 -17.29 11.74
C LEU A 18 -5.65 -16.28 12.90
N ILE A 19 -4.50 -15.59 13.05
CA ILE A 19 -4.33 -14.54 14.06
C ILE A 19 -5.30 -13.39 13.80
N SER A 20 -5.34 -12.86 12.58
CA SER A 20 -6.26 -11.76 12.20
C SER A 20 -7.72 -12.13 12.42
N PHE A 21 -8.12 -13.34 12.03
CA PHE A 21 -9.46 -13.86 12.24
C PHE A 21 -9.81 -13.99 13.73
N THR A 22 -8.86 -14.43 14.54
CA THR A 22 -9.03 -14.53 16.00
C THR A 22 -9.22 -13.14 16.61
N ILE A 23 -8.39 -12.17 16.20
CA ILE A 23 -8.51 -10.77 16.64
C ILE A 23 -9.88 -10.20 16.25
N ASP A 24 -10.34 -10.43 15.03
CA ASP A 24 -11.65 -9.98 14.55
C ASP A 24 -12.80 -10.58 15.38
N ARG A 25 -12.78 -11.90 15.60
CA ARG A 25 -13.79 -12.59 16.41
C ARG A 25 -13.81 -12.10 17.85
N VAL A 26 -12.65 -11.99 18.48
CA VAL A 26 -12.53 -11.49 19.86
C VAL A 26 -12.96 -10.03 19.94
N GLY A 27 -12.53 -9.19 19.00
CA GLY A 27 -12.93 -7.79 18.90
C GLY A 27 -14.45 -7.64 18.77
N ASN A 28 -15.08 -8.46 17.93
CA ASN A 28 -16.53 -8.47 17.76
C ASN A 28 -17.25 -8.91 19.04
N THR A 29 -16.73 -9.90 19.77
CA THR A 29 -17.31 -10.29 21.07
C THR A 29 -17.16 -9.22 22.14
N ILE A 30 -16.05 -8.48 22.17
CA ILE A 30 -15.85 -7.38 23.14
C ILE A 30 -16.74 -6.19 22.80
N ALA A 31 -16.96 -5.93 21.51
CA ALA A 31 -17.78 -4.81 21.04
C ALA A 31 -19.30 -5.11 21.03
N SER A 32 -19.74 -6.29 21.46
CA SER A 32 -21.14 -6.74 21.34
C SER A 32 -22.14 -5.82 22.04
N ASP A 33 -21.73 -5.13 23.11
CA ASP A 33 -22.59 -4.20 23.87
C ASP A 33 -23.04 -2.99 23.04
N ARG A 34 -22.44 -2.77 21.86
CA ARG A 34 -22.83 -1.71 20.92
C ARG A 34 -23.64 -2.21 19.72
N ALA A 35 -24.03 -3.48 19.68
CA ALA A 35 -24.82 -4.05 18.59
C ALA A 35 -26.15 -3.27 18.38
N ASP A 36 -26.75 -2.82 19.48
CA ASP A 36 -28.03 -2.11 19.54
C ASP A 36 -27.88 -0.59 19.73
N ALA A 37 -26.69 -0.02 19.51
CA ALA A 37 -26.40 1.38 19.80
C ALA A 37 -27.16 2.40 18.91
N GLY A 38 -28.06 1.95 18.04
CA GLY A 38 -28.86 2.80 17.14
C GLY A 38 -28.13 3.18 15.84
N GLU A 39 -28.86 3.82 14.93
CA GLU A 39 -28.39 4.15 13.58
C GLU A 39 -27.21 5.14 13.58
N ALA A 40 -27.18 6.07 14.53
CA ALA A 40 -26.14 7.09 14.64
C ALA A 40 -24.72 6.53 14.87
N PHE A 41 -24.58 5.33 15.43
CA PHE A 41 -23.28 4.66 15.56
C PHE A 41 -22.81 3.97 14.28
N ARG A 42 -23.72 3.83 13.29
CA ARG A 42 -23.46 3.17 12.00
C ARG A 42 -23.21 4.16 10.87
N THR A 43 -23.41 5.45 11.11
CA THR A 43 -23.15 6.52 10.14
C THR A 43 -21.78 7.15 10.36
N ALA A 44 -21.25 7.81 9.32
CA ALA A 44 -20.00 8.54 9.43
C ALA A 44 -20.14 9.68 10.46
N TRP A 45 -19.12 9.86 11.30
CA TRP A 45 -19.12 10.97 12.25
C TRP A 45 -19.04 12.30 11.50
N ALA A 46 -20.03 13.17 11.71
CA ALA A 46 -20.13 14.49 11.09
C ALA A 46 -20.50 15.57 12.13
N SER A 47 -19.91 15.52 13.33
CA SER A 47 -20.19 16.47 14.42
C SER A 47 -21.67 16.58 14.83
N GLY A 48 -22.48 15.56 14.55
CA GLY A 48 -23.93 15.57 14.80
C GLY A 48 -24.79 16.06 13.62
N GLU A 49 -24.18 16.43 12.50
CA GLU A 49 -24.88 16.76 11.25
C GLU A 49 -25.14 15.51 10.40
N GLU A 50 -26.07 15.61 9.45
CA GLU A 50 -26.29 14.56 8.44
C GLU A 50 -25.09 14.50 7.48
N PRO A 51 -24.45 13.34 7.29
CA PRO A 51 -23.34 13.21 6.36
C PRO A 51 -23.76 13.60 4.94
N PRO A 52 -22.91 14.28 4.15
CA PRO A 52 -23.25 14.66 2.79
C PRO A 52 -23.55 13.43 1.94
N GLU A 53 -24.67 13.45 1.21
CA GLU A 53 -25.09 12.34 0.33
C GLU A 53 -24.08 12.07 -0.79
N SER A 54 -23.30 13.08 -1.18
CA SER A 54 -22.28 12.95 -2.22
C SER A 54 -20.98 12.36 -1.66
N GLN A 55 -20.55 11.23 -2.20
CA GLN A 55 -19.19 10.73 -2.00
C GLN A 55 -18.20 11.78 -2.51
N GLY A 56 -17.40 12.34 -1.60
CA GLY A 56 -16.36 13.31 -1.96
C GLY A 56 -15.42 12.71 -3.00
N ARG A 57 -15.35 13.30 -4.20
CA ARG A 57 -14.41 12.86 -5.24
C ARG A 57 -12.98 13.18 -4.81
N PRO A 58 -12.12 12.19 -4.57
CA PRO A 58 -10.75 12.47 -4.16
C PRO A 58 -10.04 13.25 -5.26
N ARG A 59 -9.51 14.42 -4.93
CA ARG A 59 -8.51 15.09 -5.78
C ARG A 59 -7.23 14.27 -5.60
N TYR A 60 -6.95 13.36 -6.53
CA TYR A 60 -5.77 12.47 -6.54
C TYR A 60 -4.43 13.24 -6.67
N ARG A 61 -4.18 14.21 -5.79
CA ARG A 61 -2.99 15.06 -5.79
C ARG A 61 -1.71 14.25 -5.65
N LEU A 62 -1.76 13.15 -4.92
CA LEU A 62 -0.61 12.27 -4.66
C LEU A 62 -0.48 11.11 -5.66
N TYR A 63 -1.21 11.14 -6.78
CA TYR A 63 -1.16 10.06 -7.78
C TYR A 63 0.24 9.81 -8.33
N HIS A 64 1.00 10.88 -8.59
CA HIS A 64 2.39 10.81 -9.04
C HIS A 64 3.30 10.11 -8.03
N VAL A 65 3.04 10.27 -6.72
CA VAL A 65 3.75 9.55 -5.66
C VAL A 65 3.44 8.06 -5.71
N GLY A 66 2.18 7.67 -5.91
CA GLY A 66 1.78 6.26 -6.00
C GLY A 66 2.41 5.53 -7.20
N ILE A 67 2.43 6.16 -8.38
CA ILE A 67 3.12 5.60 -9.55
C ILE A 67 4.63 5.53 -9.31
N GLY A 68 5.23 6.62 -8.82
CA GLY A 68 6.67 6.68 -8.53
C GLY A 68 7.10 5.58 -7.54
N PHE A 69 6.31 5.37 -6.48
CA PHE A 69 6.51 4.28 -5.54
C PHE A 69 6.47 2.91 -6.23
N THR A 70 5.47 2.68 -7.09
CA THR A 70 5.33 1.39 -7.80
C THR A 70 6.53 1.12 -8.72
N ILE A 71 6.99 2.13 -9.45
CA ILE A 71 8.17 2.01 -10.32
C ILE A 71 9.43 1.69 -9.50
N ILE A 72 9.67 2.44 -8.41
CA ILE A 72 10.82 2.19 -7.52
C ILE A 72 10.72 0.81 -6.88
N HIS A 73 9.53 0.41 -6.43
CA HIS A 73 9.31 -0.88 -5.79
C HIS A 73 9.73 -2.03 -6.70
N VAL A 74 9.24 -2.04 -7.96
CA VAL A 74 9.62 -3.06 -8.95
C VAL A 74 11.11 -2.96 -9.29
N ALA A 75 11.66 -1.76 -9.44
CA ALA A 75 13.07 -1.56 -9.73
C ALA A 75 13.98 -2.17 -8.64
N VAL A 76 13.65 -1.95 -7.37
CA VAL A 76 14.41 -2.50 -6.23
C VAL A 76 14.32 -4.02 -6.20
N LEU A 77 13.15 -4.62 -6.49
CA LEU A 77 13.02 -6.08 -6.60
C LEU A 77 13.92 -6.64 -7.70
N LEU A 78 13.94 -6.00 -8.88
CA LEU A 78 14.80 -6.42 -9.99
C LEU A 78 16.28 -6.30 -9.61
N VAL A 79 16.70 -5.16 -9.05
CA VAL A 79 18.09 -4.94 -8.60
C VAL A 79 18.52 -5.96 -7.56
N ALA A 80 17.64 -6.31 -6.62
CA ALA A 80 17.93 -7.30 -5.59
C ALA A 80 18.16 -8.72 -6.14
N THR A 81 17.67 -9.02 -7.36
CA THR A 81 17.85 -10.32 -8.02
C THR A 81 19.02 -10.37 -9.01
N ILE A 82 19.66 -9.24 -9.29
CA ILE A 82 20.79 -9.17 -10.21
C ILE A 82 22.07 -9.67 -9.49
N PRO A 83 22.86 -10.58 -10.10
CA PRO A 83 24.13 -11.02 -9.52
C PRO A 83 25.11 -9.85 -9.37
N ILE A 84 25.93 -9.86 -8.31
CA ILE A 84 26.94 -8.81 -8.06
C ILE A 84 28.23 -9.15 -8.81
N ASP A 85 28.16 -9.10 -10.14
CA ASP A 85 29.27 -9.36 -11.06
C ASP A 85 29.22 -8.44 -12.29
N ALA A 86 30.19 -8.58 -13.20
CA ALA A 86 30.26 -7.76 -14.41
C ALA A 86 29.02 -7.92 -15.31
N ASN A 87 28.45 -9.13 -15.37
CA ASN A 87 27.24 -9.40 -16.13
C ASN A 87 26.02 -8.72 -15.50
N GLY A 88 25.93 -8.73 -14.17
CA GLY A 88 24.91 -8.00 -13.45
C GLY A 88 25.00 -6.49 -13.66
N ALA A 89 26.21 -5.93 -13.73
CA ALA A 89 26.39 -4.51 -14.01
C ALA A 89 25.86 -4.11 -15.41
N ILE A 90 26.00 -4.98 -16.42
CA ILE A 90 25.49 -4.76 -17.78
C ILE A 90 23.96 -4.63 -17.79
N LEU A 91 23.24 -5.33 -16.91
CA LEU A 91 21.78 -5.25 -16.79
C LEU A 91 21.33 -4.17 -15.81
N GLY A 92 22.02 -4.04 -14.68
CA GLY A 92 21.66 -3.16 -13.58
C GLY A 92 21.84 -1.68 -13.89
N VAL A 93 22.93 -1.29 -14.57
CA VAL A 93 23.19 0.12 -14.89
C VAL A 93 22.15 0.70 -15.86
N PRO A 94 21.82 0.05 -16.99
CA PRO A 94 20.75 0.52 -17.87
C PRO A 94 19.38 0.54 -17.19
N LEU A 95 19.07 -0.47 -16.37
CA LEU A 95 17.83 -0.51 -15.59
C LEU A 95 17.70 0.72 -14.68
N LEU A 96 18.74 1.01 -13.89
CA LEU A 96 18.75 2.17 -12.99
C LEU A 96 18.66 3.49 -13.76
N ALA A 97 19.29 3.59 -14.93
CA ALA A 97 19.20 4.77 -15.78
C ALA A 97 17.76 5.00 -16.29
N VAL A 98 17.09 3.95 -16.78
CA VAL A 98 15.70 4.02 -17.25
C VAL A 98 14.75 4.37 -16.10
N VAL A 99 14.93 3.75 -14.94
CA VAL A 99 14.13 4.04 -13.74
C VAL A 99 14.34 5.49 -13.30
N GLY A 100 15.59 5.96 -13.26
CA GLY A 100 15.91 7.34 -12.94
C GLY A 100 15.24 8.34 -13.91
N LEU A 101 15.26 8.05 -15.20
CA LEU A 101 14.59 8.87 -16.21
C LEU A 101 13.06 8.88 -16.03
N ALA A 102 12.46 7.72 -15.75
CA ALA A 102 11.03 7.61 -15.51
C ALA A 102 10.60 8.42 -14.28
N LEU A 103 11.38 8.37 -13.19
CA LEU A 103 11.11 9.15 -11.98
C LEU A 103 11.28 10.65 -12.22
N PHE A 104 12.31 11.04 -12.96
CA PHE A 104 12.50 12.43 -13.37
C PHE A 104 11.29 12.96 -14.16
N ALA A 105 10.82 12.20 -15.15
CA ALA A 105 9.67 12.59 -15.95
C ALA A 105 8.38 12.74 -15.13
N ILE A 106 8.14 11.85 -14.15
CA ILE A 106 6.97 11.93 -13.26
C ILE A 106 7.03 13.15 -12.35
N VAL A 107 8.21 13.45 -11.80
CA VAL A 107 8.39 14.62 -10.92
C VAL A 107 8.23 15.92 -11.71
N ASP A 108 8.78 15.98 -12.93
CA ASP A 108 8.65 17.16 -13.78
C ASP A 108 7.21 17.40 -14.22
N ALA A 109 6.47 16.34 -14.59
CA ALA A 109 5.05 16.42 -14.93
C ALA A 109 4.16 16.88 -13.75
N GLY A 110 4.62 16.71 -12.51
CA GLY A 110 3.91 17.15 -11.30
C GLY A 110 4.11 18.63 -10.94
N ARG A 111 5.03 19.35 -11.61
CA ARG A 111 5.30 20.76 -11.31
C ARG A 111 4.22 21.66 -11.92
N PRO A 112 3.62 22.58 -11.14
CA PRO A 112 2.73 23.59 -11.70
C PRO A 112 3.50 24.46 -12.70
N GLN A 113 3.04 24.52 -13.95
CA GLN A 113 3.65 25.39 -14.95
C GLN A 113 3.16 26.83 -14.77
N PRO A 114 4.05 27.81 -14.58
CA PRO A 114 3.65 29.20 -14.47
C PRO A 114 3.12 29.68 -15.83
N GLY A 115 1.82 29.97 -15.91
CA GLY A 115 1.18 30.51 -17.12
C GLY A 115 -0.04 29.75 -17.65
N ARG A 116 -0.52 28.72 -16.94
CA ARG A 116 -1.83 28.09 -17.15
C ARG A 116 -2.62 28.01 -15.86
#